data_AF-A0A661I3T2-F1
#
_entry.id   AF-A0A661I3T2-F1
#
_cell.length_a   1.000
_cell.length_b   1.000
_cell.length_c   1.000
_cell.angle_alpha   90.00
_cell.angle_beta   90.00
_cell.angle_gamma   90.00
#
_symmetry.space_group_name_H-M   'P 1'
#
loop_
_entity.id
_entity.type
_entity.pdbx_description
1 polymer ?
#
loop_
_entity_poly.entity_id
_entity_poly.type
_entity_poly.pdbx_seq_one_letter_code
_entity_poly.pdbx_strand_id
1 'polypeptide(L)'
;MVKSAFTLIELIFAIVVIGISVVSLPMMNQVTTKSIEGNLVQEAIFIASAELNQAVTAYWDGNSLENNNSLARVIDDGTCSLSTAINPRQKLGHINQPYHRRCLDSTAFTLGTVAGIQSLDDMVQGVENLNDEDKASSGYKSTYTTQVEVTRPANFNGSNINIKEIKVTIRDKTSGDTLTVLKTYSANIGEIDYYKREY
;
A
#
# COMPACT_ATOMS: atom_id res chain seq x y z
N MET A 1 -0.29 -0.53 73.84
CA MET A 1 0.11 -0.08 72.49
C MET A 1 1.63 -0.25 72.40
N VAL A 2 2.11 -1.34 71.80
CA VAL A 2 3.55 -1.67 71.77
C VAL A 2 4.18 -0.90 70.62
N LYS A 3 5.09 0.04 70.93
CA LYS A 3 5.95 0.68 69.93
C LYS A 3 7.08 -0.30 69.61
N SER A 4 7.03 -0.95 68.45
CA SER A 4 8.14 -1.76 67.96
C SER A 4 9.25 -0.84 67.45
N ALA A 5 10.47 -0.99 67.97
CA ALA A 5 11.64 -0.30 67.47
C ALA A 5 12.23 -1.11 66.33
N PHE A 6 12.36 -0.50 65.15
CA PHE A 6 13.03 -1.12 64.00
C PHE A 6 14.51 -1.34 64.32
N THR A 7 15.02 -2.54 64.03
CA THR A 7 16.46 -2.80 64.16
C THR A 7 17.22 -2.14 63.02
N LEU A 8 18.45 -1.66 63.28
CA LEU A 8 19.25 -0.92 62.30
C LEU A 8 19.50 -1.72 61.01
N ILE A 9 19.62 -3.05 61.13
CA ILE A 9 19.80 -3.95 59.97
C ILE A 9 18.55 -4.04 59.09
N GLU A 10 17.36 -4.01 59.70
CA GLU A 10 16.08 -4.04 58.99
C GLU A 10 15.82 -2.74 58.23
N LEU A 11 16.27 -1.61 58.79
CA LEU A 11 16.26 -0.30 58.11
C LEU A 11 17.16 -0.29 56.86
N ILE A 12 18.38 -0.82 56.97
CA ILE A 12 19.30 -0.91 55.83
C ILE A 12 18.71 -1.81 54.74
N PHE A 13 18.15 -2.95 55.12
CA PHE A 13 17.53 -3.87 54.17
C PHE A 13 16.34 -3.23 53.45
N ALA A 14 15.49 -2.49 54.17
CA ALA A 14 14.38 -1.76 53.59
C ALA A 14 14.85 -0.69 52.57
N ILE A 15 15.88 0.09 52.89
CA ILE A 15 16.42 1.11 51.97
C ILE A 15 17.02 0.47 50.71
N VAL A 16 17.75 -0.64 50.85
CA VAL A 16 18.33 -1.35 49.70
C VAL A 16 17.24 -1.93 48.80
N VAL A 17 16.23 -2.58 49.38
CA VAL A 17 15.11 -3.15 48.62
C VAL A 17 14.31 -2.05 47.91
N ILE A 18 14.00 -0.95 48.59
CA ILE A 18 13.31 0.19 47.97
C ILE A 18 14.18 0.81 46.87
N GLY A 19 15.49 0.96 47.11
CA GLY A 19 16.44 1.49 46.12
C GLY A 19 16.48 0.66 44.83
N ILE A 20 16.60 -0.67 44.95
CA ILE A 20 16.58 -1.58 43.80
C ILE A 20 15.21 -1.53 43.08
N SER A 21 14.12 -1.49 43.85
CA SER A 21 12.76 -1.41 43.30
C SER A 21 12.55 -0.13 42.49
N VAL A 22 12.97 1.01 43.03
CA VAL A 22 12.80 2.33 42.38
C VAL A 22 13.65 2.45 41.12
N VAL A 23 14.83 1.83 41.05
CA VAL A 23 15.65 1.79 39.83
C VAL A 23 15.01 0.94 38.73
N SER A 24 14.25 -0.09 39.08
CA SER A 24 13.60 -0.97 38.09
C SER A 24 12.38 -0.34 37.38
N LEU A 25 11.71 0.64 38.01
CA LEU A 25 10.50 1.27 37.47
C LEU A 25 10.75 2.05 36.17
N PRO A 26 11.76 2.94 36.07
CA PRO A 26 12.09 3.62 34.81
C PRO A 26 12.46 2.65 33.69
N MET A 27 13.21 1.58 33.99
CA MET A 27 13.62 0.58 33.00
C MET A 27 12.41 -0.17 32.44
N MET A 28 11.46 -0.55 33.30
CA MET A 28 10.22 -1.19 32.85
C MET A 28 9.38 -0.27 31.96
N ASN A 29 9.27 1.01 32.32
CA ASN A 29 8.58 2.00 31.49
C ASN A 29 9.25 2.16 30.13
N GLN A 30 10.58 2.27 30.08
CA GLN A 30 11.31 2.40 28.81
C GLN A 30 11.13 1.18 27.90
N VAL A 31 11.17 -0.03 28.46
CA VAL A 31 10.91 -1.27 27.70
C VAL A 31 9.49 -1.30 27.18
N THR A 32 8.52 -0.87 27.98
CA THR A 32 7.10 -0.81 27.59
C THR A 32 6.89 0.20 26.45
N THR A 33 7.49 1.39 26.53
CA THR A 33 7.43 2.40 25.45
C THR A 33 8.02 1.87 24.15
N LYS A 34 9.20 1.24 24.19
CA LYS A 34 9.82 0.63 22.99
C LYS A 34 8.97 -0.49 22.40
N SER A 35 8.30 -1.28 23.24
CA SER A 35 7.38 -2.33 22.79
C SER A 35 6.16 -1.74 22.07
N ILE A 36 5.61 -0.63 22.58
CA ILE A 36 4.50 0.09 21.93
C ILE A 36 4.95 0.65 20.58
N GLU A 37 6.11 1.29 20.50
CA GLU A 37 6.70 1.78 19.23
C GLU A 37 6.93 0.64 18.23
N GLY A 38 7.40 -0.53 18.69
CA GLY A 38 7.61 -1.69 17.81
C GLY A 38 6.32 -2.26 17.21
N ASN A 39 5.23 -2.33 18.00
CA ASN A 39 3.93 -2.79 17.52
C ASN A 39 3.32 -1.79 16.51
N LEU A 40 3.55 -0.51 16.73
CA LEU A 40 3.07 0.59 15.89
C LEU A 40 3.66 0.56 14.48
N VAL A 41 4.96 0.31 14.37
CA VAL A 41 5.64 0.15 13.08
C VAL A 41 5.09 -1.05 12.32
N GLN A 42 4.76 -2.15 13.01
CA GLN A 42 4.16 -3.32 12.37
C GLN A 42 2.76 -3.02 11.83
N GLU A 43 1.92 -2.33 12.61
CA GLU A 43 0.59 -1.91 12.16
C GLU A 43 0.70 -1.01 10.92
N ALA A 44 1.62 -0.04 10.92
CA ALA A 44 1.90 0.79 9.76
C ALA A 44 2.25 -0.07 8.52
N ILE A 45 3.17 -1.03 8.66
CA ILE A 45 3.52 -1.94 7.55
C ILE A 45 2.29 -2.71 7.05
N PHE A 46 1.42 -3.18 7.95
CA PHE A 46 0.19 -3.86 7.56
C PHE A 46 -0.76 -2.94 6.78
N ILE A 47 -0.94 -1.68 7.20
CA ILE A 47 -1.80 -0.73 6.48
C ILE A 47 -1.21 -0.41 5.11
N ALA A 48 0.10 -0.12 5.02
CA ALA A 48 0.76 0.11 3.73
C ALA A 48 0.59 -1.11 2.80
N SER A 49 0.67 -2.33 3.34
CA SER A 49 0.47 -3.54 2.55
C SER A 49 -0.98 -3.71 2.09
N ALA A 50 -1.95 -3.32 2.92
CA ALA A 50 -3.37 -3.36 2.58
C ALA A 50 -3.70 -2.37 1.47
N GLU A 51 -3.22 -1.13 1.57
CA GLU A 51 -3.38 -0.10 0.53
C GLU A 51 -2.70 -0.49 -0.78
N LEU A 52 -1.48 -1.05 -0.70
CA LEU A 52 -0.78 -1.54 -1.89
C LEU A 52 -1.56 -2.69 -2.55
N ASN A 53 -2.08 -3.63 -1.77
CA ASN A 53 -2.90 -4.72 -2.30
C ASN A 53 -4.20 -4.20 -2.92
N GLN A 54 -4.86 -3.22 -2.28
CA GLN A 54 -6.03 -2.55 -2.85
C GLN A 54 -5.69 -1.89 -4.19
N ALA A 55 -4.58 -1.15 -4.26
CA ALA A 55 -4.15 -0.51 -5.50
C ALA A 55 -3.91 -1.54 -6.62
N VAL A 56 -3.27 -2.67 -6.32
CA VAL A 56 -3.00 -3.73 -7.32
C VAL A 56 -4.27 -4.38 -7.87
N THR A 57 -5.40 -4.31 -7.16
CA THR A 57 -6.69 -4.81 -7.67
C THR A 57 -7.38 -3.85 -8.65
N ALA A 58 -6.96 -2.59 -8.73
CA ALA A 58 -7.53 -1.63 -9.66
C ALA A 58 -7.08 -1.90 -11.10
N TYR A 59 -7.87 -1.47 -12.08
CA TYR A 59 -7.50 -1.58 -13.48
C TYR A 59 -6.25 -0.74 -13.79
N TRP A 60 -5.46 -1.18 -14.77
CA TRP A 60 -4.19 -0.50 -15.08
C TRP A 60 -4.39 0.98 -15.48
N ASP A 61 -5.44 1.29 -16.24
CA ASP A 61 -5.83 2.64 -16.66
C ASP A 61 -7.35 2.67 -16.91
N GLY A 62 -8.01 3.81 -16.68
CA GLY A 62 -9.46 3.95 -16.88
C GLY A 62 -9.90 3.69 -18.32
N ASN A 63 -9.05 3.98 -19.30
CA ASN A 63 -9.33 3.74 -20.72
C ASN A 63 -9.04 2.30 -21.17
N SER A 64 -8.64 1.41 -20.25
CA SER A 64 -8.39 0.00 -20.57
C SER A 64 -9.69 -0.77 -20.84
N LEU A 65 -10.84 -0.22 -20.42
CA LEU A 65 -12.16 -0.80 -20.65
C LEU A 65 -12.79 -0.21 -21.91
N GLU A 66 -12.86 -1.02 -22.97
CA GLU A 66 -13.50 -0.63 -24.23
C GLU A 66 -14.98 -1.05 -24.25
N ASN A 67 -15.88 -0.12 -24.59
CA ASN A 67 -17.31 -0.37 -24.87
C ASN A 67 -18.06 -1.17 -23.78
N ASN A 68 -18.01 -0.72 -22.52
CA ASN A 68 -18.71 -1.37 -21.38
C ASN A 68 -18.35 -2.85 -21.18
N ASN A 69 -17.20 -3.29 -21.69
CA ASN A 69 -16.67 -4.60 -21.36
C ASN A 69 -16.16 -4.59 -19.90
N SER A 70 -16.34 -5.70 -19.19
CA SER A 70 -15.83 -5.88 -17.83
C SER A 70 -14.34 -6.22 -17.77
N LEU A 71 -13.71 -6.51 -18.92
CA LEU A 71 -12.32 -6.96 -18.98
C LEU A 71 -11.40 -5.88 -19.53
N ALA A 72 -10.33 -5.59 -18.79
CA ALA A 72 -9.32 -4.62 -19.19
C ALA A 72 -8.47 -5.13 -20.37
N ARG A 73 -8.29 -4.30 -21.38
CA ARG A 73 -7.43 -4.55 -22.54
C ARG A 73 -6.13 -3.78 -22.43
N VAL A 74 -5.15 -4.16 -23.26
CA VAL A 74 -3.87 -3.45 -23.32
C VAL A 74 -4.05 -2.09 -23.99
N ILE A 75 -3.65 -1.01 -23.31
CA ILE A 75 -3.56 0.32 -23.91
C ILE A 75 -2.48 0.29 -25.00
N ASP A 76 -2.80 0.81 -26.17
CA ASP A 76 -1.88 0.82 -27.30
C ASP A 76 -0.72 1.80 -27.10
N ASP A 77 0.49 1.29 -26.92
CA ASP A 77 1.74 2.05 -26.80
C ASP A 77 2.50 2.15 -28.13
N GLY A 78 1.84 1.86 -29.25
CA GLY A 78 2.45 1.77 -30.58
C GLY A 78 3.12 0.43 -30.87
N THR A 79 3.11 -0.52 -29.92
CA THR A 79 3.64 -1.88 -30.13
C THR A 79 2.55 -2.92 -30.43
N CYS A 80 1.28 -2.51 -30.40
CA CYS A 80 0.16 -3.35 -30.79
C CYS A 80 0.12 -3.53 -32.31
N SER A 81 -0.08 -4.77 -32.75
CA SER A 81 -0.28 -5.09 -34.16
C SER A 81 -1.53 -4.42 -34.74
N LEU A 82 -1.50 -4.19 -36.06
CA LEU A 82 -2.68 -3.75 -36.81
C LEU A 82 -3.72 -4.88 -36.80
N SER A 83 -4.99 -4.52 -36.61
CA SER A 83 -6.07 -5.51 -36.68
C SER A 83 -6.24 -5.98 -38.12
N THR A 84 -6.54 -7.26 -38.29
CA THR A 84 -7.03 -7.81 -39.55
C THR A 84 -8.33 -8.55 -39.27
N ALA A 85 -9.09 -8.91 -40.31
CA ALA A 85 -10.34 -9.66 -40.14
C ALA A 85 -10.17 -11.00 -39.40
N ILE A 86 -8.93 -11.53 -39.35
CA ILE A 86 -8.59 -12.83 -38.77
C ILE A 86 -7.85 -12.66 -37.43
N ASN A 87 -7.06 -11.59 -37.28
CA ASN A 87 -6.21 -11.38 -36.09
C ASN A 87 -6.64 -10.12 -35.33
N PRO A 88 -7.09 -10.25 -34.07
CA PRO A 88 -7.32 -9.09 -33.21
C PRO A 88 -6.00 -8.37 -32.93
N ARG A 89 -6.08 -7.12 -32.48
CA ARG A 89 -4.90 -6.32 -32.14
C ARG A 89 -4.20 -6.90 -30.93
N GLN A 90 -2.93 -7.23 -31.08
CA GLN A 90 -2.17 -7.96 -30.06
C GLN A 90 -0.76 -7.41 -29.93
N LYS A 91 -0.23 -7.42 -28.70
CA LYS A 91 1.17 -7.09 -28.41
C LYS A 91 2.05 -8.30 -28.72
N LEU A 92 3.33 -8.07 -28.99
CA LEU A 92 4.29 -9.16 -29.21
C LEU A 92 4.28 -10.12 -28.01
N GLY A 93 4.11 -11.42 -28.28
CA GLY A 93 4.02 -12.47 -27.26
C GLY A 93 2.61 -12.81 -26.79
N HIS A 94 1.58 -12.08 -27.23
CA HIS A 94 0.19 -12.51 -27.03
C HIS A 94 -0.16 -13.70 -27.91
N ILE A 95 -1.06 -14.56 -27.41
CA ILE A 95 -1.54 -15.73 -28.13
C ILE A 95 -2.73 -15.33 -29.00
N ASN A 96 -2.66 -15.61 -30.29
CA ASN A 96 -3.71 -15.30 -31.26
C ASN A 96 -4.86 -16.32 -31.19
N GLN A 97 -5.67 -16.20 -30.15
CA GLN A 97 -6.85 -17.03 -29.91
C GLN A 97 -8.01 -16.17 -29.35
N PRO A 98 -9.27 -16.55 -29.59
CA PRO A 98 -10.42 -15.89 -28.98
C PRO A 98 -10.30 -15.86 -27.45
N TYR A 99 -10.77 -14.78 -26.81
CA TYR A 99 -10.79 -14.63 -25.35
C TYR A 99 -9.42 -14.43 -24.66
N HIS A 100 -8.31 -14.36 -25.41
CA HIS A 100 -7.00 -14.02 -24.86
C HIS A 100 -6.75 -12.50 -24.78
N ARG A 101 -5.70 -12.12 -24.04
CA ARG A 101 -5.22 -10.74 -23.93
C ARG A 101 -5.07 -10.11 -25.31
N ARG A 102 -5.68 -8.94 -25.47
CA ARG A 102 -5.61 -8.14 -26.69
C ARG A 102 -5.46 -6.67 -26.35
N CYS A 103 -4.98 -5.91 -27.32
CA CYS A 103 -5.01 -4.46 -27.24
C CYS A 103 -6.42 -3.93 -27.45
N LEU A 104 -6.62 -2.65 -27.15
CA LEU A 104 -7.79 -1.90 -27.57
C LEU A 104 -7.98 -2.01 -29.10
N ASP A 105 -9.23 -2.09 -29.54
CA ASP A 105 -9.55 -2.10 -30.97
C ASP A 105 -9.21 -0.72 -31.58
N SER A 106 -9.40 0.36 -30.82
CA SER A 106 -8.95 1.71 -31.15
C SER A 106 -7.42 1.90 -31.03
N THR A 107 -6.82 2.62 -31.97
CA THR A 107 -5.42 3.10 -31.90
C THR A 107 -5.29 4.39 -31.07
N ALA A 108 -6.39 4.91 -30.53
CA ALA A 108 -6.38 6.13 -29.75
C ALA A 108 -5.67 5.88 -28.41
N PHE A 109 -4.52 6.51 -28.26
CA PHE A 109 -3.76 6.57 -27.02
C PHE A 109 -4.23 7.76 -26.20
N THR A 110 -5.28 7.56 -25.43
CA THR A 110 -5.68 8.52 -24.39
C THR A 110 -5.61 7.80 -23.06
N LEU A 111 -4.78 8.34 -22.18
CA LEU A 111 -4.60 7.86 -20.82
C LEU A 111 -5.41 8.73 -19.89
N GLY A 112 -5.80 8.14 -18.76
CA GLY A 112 -6.32 8.91 -17.64
C GLY A 112 -7.55 8.31 -17.01
N THR A 113 -8.06 9.05 -16.04
CA THR A 113 -9.22 8.69 -15.24
C THR A 113 -10.49 8.72 -16.08
N VAL A 114 -11.26 7.64 -16.01
CA VAL A 114 -12.61 7.55 -16.54
C VAL A 114 -13.57 7.42 -15.37
N ALA A 115 -14.59 8.30 -15.32
CA ALA A 115 -15.54 8.32 -14.21
C ALA A 115 -16.26 6.97 -14.06
N GLY A 116 -16.29 6.44 -12.84
CA GLY A 116 -16.97 5.18 -12.51
C GLY A 116 -16.13 3.92 -12.74
N ILE A 117 -14.89 4.05 -13.24
CA ILE A 117 -13.93 2.95 -13.37
C ILE A 117 -12.83 3.17 -12.34
N GLN A 118 -12.61 2.19 -11.47
CA GLN A 118 -11.51 2.26 -10.50
C GLN A 118 -10.20 1.83 -11.18
N SER A 119 -9.35 2.80 -11.49
CA SER A 119 -8.03 2.57 -12.10
C SER A 119 -6.89 2.95 -11.16
N LEU A 120 -5.68 2.54 -11.49
CA LEU A 120 -4.48 2.89 -10.73
C LEU A 120 -4.26 4.39 -10.59
N ASP A 121 -4.67 5.19 -11.57
CA ASP A 121 -4.53 6.65 -11.51
C ASP A 121 -5.47 7.26 -10.46
N ASP A 122 -6.55 6.56 -10.12
CA ASP A 122 -7.52 6.96 -9.09
C ASP A 122 -7.11 6.51 -7.69
N MET A 123 -6.11 5.63 -7.59
CA MET A 123 -5.54 5.18 -6.32
C MET A 123 -4.50 6.17 -5.78
N VAL A 124 -4.17 7.22 -6.55
CA VAL A 124 -3.27 8.28 -6.08
C VAL A 124 -3.95 9.04 -4.96
N GLN A 125 -3.36 8.96 -3.77
CA GLN A 125 -3.84 9.64 -2.59
C GLN A 125 -2.80 10.63 -2.11
N GLY A 126 -3.28 11.77 -1.63
CA GLY A 126 -2.43 12.76 -0.96
C GLY A 126 -1.87 12.20 0.34
N VAL A 127 -1.25 13.09 1.13
CA VAL A 127 -0.85 12.73 2.50
C VAL A 127 -2.10 12.69 3.37
N GLU A 128 -2.57 11.49 3.69
CA GLU A 128 -3.78 11.26 4.49
C GLU A 128 -3.40 10.74 5.89
N ASN A 129 -4.21 11.07 6.90
CA ASN A 129 -4.03 10.46 8.22
C ASN A 129 -4.51 9.01 8.16
N LEU A 130 -3.82 8.11 8.85
CA LEU A 130 -4.23 6.69 8.91
C LEU A 130 -5.57 6.47 9.63
N ASN A 131 -6.11 7.51 10.29
CA ASN A 131 -7.46 7.53 10.83
C ASN A 131 -8.20 8.77 10.29
N ASP A 132 -9.06 8.56 9.30
CA ASP A 132 -10.08 9.52 8.90
C ASP A 132 -11.37 9.26 9.70
N GLU A 133 -11.26 9.26 11.03
CA GLU A 133 -12.43 9.33 11.90
C GLU A 133 -12.38 10.63 12.69
N ASP A 134 -13.26 11.56 12.30
CA ASP A 134 -13.61 12.84 12.93
C ASP A 134 -14.09 12.72 14.40
N LYS A 135 -13.83 11.59 15.07
CA LYS A 135 -14.27 11.30 16.44
C LYS A 135 -13.17 10.62 17.26
N ALA A 136 -12.48 11.43 18.05
CA ALA A 136 -12.09 11.13 19.43
C ALA A 136 -11.24 9.88 19.73
N SER A 137 -10.58 9.25 18.76
CA SER A 137 -9.52 8.29 19.05
C SER A 137 -8.19 9.03 19.20
N SER A 138 -8.01 9.66 20.38
CA SER A 138 -6.73 10.23 20.84
C SER A 138 -5.72 9.12 21.15
N GLY A 139 -5.41 8.29 20.15
CA GLY A 139 -4.42 7.23 20.21
C GLY A 139 -3.23 7.51 19.28
N TYR A 140 -2.18 6.69 19.44
CA TYR A 140 -0.92 6.72 18.68
C TYR A 140 -1.10 6.72 17.15
N LYS A 141 -2.27 6.30 16.65
CA LYS A 141 -2.61 6.21 15.22
C LYS A 141 -2.74 7.58 14.54
N SER A 142 -2.95 8.65 15.32
CA SER A 142 -2.95 10.03 14.81
C SER A 142 -1.56 10.56 14.44
N THR A 143 -0.50 9.80 14.76
CA THR A 143 0.91 10.20 14.59
C THR A 143 1.46 9.86 13.21
N TYR A 144 0.74 9.10 12.37
CA TYR A 144 1.25 8.68 11.08
C TYR A 144 0.34 9.07 9.93
N THR A 145 0.98 9.34 8.81
CA THR A 145 0.31 9.61 7.54
C THR A 145 0.71 8.58 6.51
N THR A 146 -0.23 8.26 5.62
CA THR A 146 -0.01 7.45 4.43
C THR A 146 -0.04 8.33 3.19
N GLN A 147 0.64 7.89 2.13
CA GLN A 147 0.65 8.54 0.85
C GLN A 147 0.82 7.47 -0.23
N VAL A 148 -0.08 7.46 -1.21
CA VAL A 148 -0.04 6.55 -2.35
C VAL A 148 0.33 7.34 -3.61
N GLU A 149 1.49 7.04 -4.16
CA GLU A 149 1.98 7.62 -5.42
C GLU A 149 1.95 6.55 -6.52
N VAL A 150 1.36 6.90 -7.66
CA VAL A 150 1.46 6.10 -8.88
C VAL A 150 2.24 6.89 -9.91
N THR A 151 3.37 6.34 -10.37
CA THR A 151 4.27 7.04 -11.29
C THR A 151 4.46 6.27 -12.58
N ARG A 152 4.51 7.01 -13.69
CA ARG A 152 4.71 6.50 -15.04
C ARG A 152 5.45 7.54 -15.90
N PRO A 153 6.43 7.14 -16.74
CA PRO A 153 6.97 5.79 -16.89
C PRO A 153 7.67 5.31 -15.62
N ALA A 154 7.47 4.04 -15.24
CA ALA A 154 8.23 3.45 -14.16
C ALA A 154 9.68 3.19 -14.60
N ASN A 155 10.62 3.36 -13.68
CA ASN A 155 12.01 3.00 -13.90
C ASN A 155 12.27 1.57 -13.42
N PHE A 156 11.90 0.60 -14.26
CA PHE A 156 12.15 -0.82 -14.02
C PHE A 156 13.13 -1.33 -15.08
N ASN A 157 14.43 -1.29 -14.75
CA ASN A 157 15.51 -1.57 -15.70
C ASN A 157 15.50 -0.63 -16.93
N GLY A 158 15.18 0.65 -16.70
CA GLY A 158 14.96 1.66 -17.74
C GLY A 158 13.55 2.25 -17.70
N SER A 159 13.37 3.38 -18.40
CA SER A 159 12.08 4.05 -18.51
C SER A 159 11.12 3.24 -19.38
N ASN A 160 10.08 2.66 -18.78
CA ASN A 160 9.08 1.86 -19.50
C ASN A 160 7.68 2.46 -19.39
N ILE A 161 7.10 2.85 -20.53
CA ILE A 161 5.76 3.42 -20.62
C ILE A 161 4.63 2.39 -20.39
N ASN A 162 4.93 1.09 -20.34
CA ASN A 162 3.95 0.04 -20.05
C ASN A 162 3.91 -0.35 -18.58
N ILE A 163 4.73 0.26 -17.73
CA ILE A 163 4.81 -0.10 -16.32
C ILE A 163 4.50 1.15 -15.50
N LYS A 164 3.64 0.99 -14.49
CA LYS A 164 3.37 1.97 -13.44
C LYS A 164 4.05 1.49 -12.15
N GLU A 165 4.79 2.37 -11.47
CA GLU A 165 5.31 2.12 -10.12
C GLU A 165 4.28 2.65 -9.13
N ILE A 166 3.79 1.78 -8.26
CA ILE A 166 2.91 2.11 -7.15
C ILE A 166 3.78 2.14 -5.90
N LYS A 167 3.75 3.26 -5.18
CA LYS A 167 4.55 3.48 -3.99
C LYS A 167 3.64 3.93 -2.86
N VAL A 168 3.60 3.15 -1.79
CA VAL A 168 2.92 3.52 -0.55
C VAL A 168 3.97 3.92 0.47
N THR A 169 3.87 5.14 0.98
CA THR A 169 4.83 5.72 1.91
C THR A 169 4.12 6.05 3.22
N ILE A 170 4.61 5.50 4.33
CA ILE A 170 4.15 5.90 5.66
C ILE A 170 5.18 6.81 6.31
N ARG A 171 4.71 7.93 6.84
CA ARG A 171 5.52 8.95 7.49
C ARG A 171 5.03 9.26 8.88
N ASP A 172 5.95 9.66 9.75
CA ASP A 172 5.62 10.33 10.99
C ASP A 172 5.04 11.70 10.66
N LYS A 173 3.88 12.02 11.21
CA LYS A 173 3.19 13.29 11.02
C LYS A 173 3.95 14.46 11.63
N THR A 174 4.67 14.22 12.72
CA THR A 174 5.35 15.25 13.51
C THR A 174 6.75 15.53 12.97
N SER A 175 7.54 14.48 12.70
CA SER A 175 8.91 14.67 12.18
C SER A 175 8.99 14.70 10.65
N GLY A 176 7.98 14.15 9.95
CA GLY A 176 8.00 13.99 8.50
C GLY A 176 8.87 12.82 8.02
N ASP A 177 9.50 12.10 8.96
CA ASP A 177 10.40 10.99 8.66
C ASP A 177 9.64 9.85 8.02
N THR A 178 10.28 9.19 7.05
CA THR A 178 9.71 8.02 6.39
C THR A 178 9.97 6.78 7.23
N LEU A 179 8.92 6.12 7.68
CA LEU A 179 9.03 4.87 8.44
C LEU A 179 9.21 3.69 7.49
N THR A 180 8.37 3.62 6.46
CA THR A 180 8.39 2.53 5.49
C THR A 180 7.93 2.99 4.12
N VAL A 181 8.49 2.36 3.10
CA VAL A 181 8.11 2.53 1.69
C VAL A 181 7.92 1.14 1.12
N LEU A 182 6.69 0.85 0.67
CA LEU A 182 6.39 -0.34 -0.09
C LEU A 182 6.23 0.05 -1.55
N LYS A 183 6.83 -0.76 -2.43
CA LYS A 183 6.78 -0.54 -3.89
C LYS A 183 6.31 -1.79 -4.58
N THR A 184 5.51 -1.60 -5.61
CA THR A 184 5.14 -2.64 -6.56
C THR A 184 5.03 -2.06 -7.96
N TYR A 185 5.03 -2.93 -8.96
CA TYR A 185 4.94 -2.56 -10.36
C TYR A 185 3.73 -3.23 -10.99
N SER A 186 2.97 -2.46 -11.75
CA SER A 186 1.85 -2.98 -12.54
C SER A 186 2.09 -2.75 -14.03
N ALA A 187 1.92 -3.80 -14.82
CA ALA A 187 2.22 -3.81 -16.24
C ALA A 187 0.93 -3.77 -17.09
N ASN A 188 0.99 -3.04 -18.20
CA ASN A 188 -0.04 -2.96 -19.23
C ASN A 188 -0.08 -4.26 -20.05
N ILE A 189 -0.66 -5.32 -19.48
CA ILE A 189 -0.78 -6.65 -20.12
C ILE A 189 -2.22 -7.07 -20.39
N GLY A 190 -3.20 -6.33 -19.86
CA GLY A 190 -4.62 -6.65 -19.99
C GLY A 190 -5.01 -7.98 -19.34
N GLU A 191 -6.29 -8.28 -19.42
CA GLU A 191 -6.92 -9.44 -18.81
C GLU A 191 -7.18 -10.53 -19.84
N ILE A 192 -7.29 -11.77 -19.34
CA ILE A 192 -7.76 -12.90 -20.12
C ILE A 192 -9.23 -13.15 -19.80
N ASP A 193 -10.00 -13.50 -20.82
CA ASP A 193 -11.30 -14.13 -20.64
C ASP A 193 -11.14 -15.65 -20.74
N TYR A 194 -12.10 -16.38 -20.20
CA TYR A 194 -12.10 -17.84 -20.22
C TYR A 194 -13.29 -18.35 -21.01
N TYR A 195 -13.11 -19.50 -21.67
CA TYR A 195 -14.21 -20.18 -22.32
C TYR A 195 -15.22 -20.62 -21.26
N LYS A 196 -16.37 -19.94 -21.19
CA LYS A 196 -17.47 -20.28 -20.30
C LYS A 196 -18.45 -21.16 -21.08
N ARG A 197 -18.81 -22.32 -20.52
CA ARG A 197 -19.98 -23.05 -20.99
C ARG A 197 -21.21 -22.26 -20.56
N GLU A 198 -21.90 -21.66 -21.51
CA GLU A 198 -23.25 -21.15 -21.28
C GLU A 198 -24.14 -22.38 -20.98
N TYR A 199 -24.83 -22.33 -19.84
CA TYR A 199 -25.82 -23.34 -19.43
C TYR A 199 -27.22 -22.83 -19.73
#